data_AF-A0A3B0IWT3-F1
#
_entry.id   AF-A0A3B0IWT3-F1
#
_cell.length_a   1.000
_cell.length_b   1.000
_cell.length_c   1.000
_cell.angle_alpha   90.00
_cell.angle_beta   90.00
_cell.angle_gamma   90.00
#
_symmetry.space_group_name_H-M   'P 1'
#
loop_
_entity.id
_entity.type
_entity.pdbx_description
1 polymer ?
#
loop_
_entity_poly.entity_id
_entity_poly.type
_entity_poly.pdbx_seq_one_letter_code
_entity_poly.pdbx_strand_id
1 'polypeptide(L)'
;MIHSQFGKKFSSSSSISLLMKDLNEGLRKPDVIMLGGGNPAHIPEMDQYFQQLLIEMAKNGQLNEALSNYDGPQGKDALLEALANTLNEQVGWNISAKNIALTNGS
;
A
#
# COMPACT_ATOMS: atom_id res chain seq x y z
N MET A 1 10.80 23.37 -20.63
CA MET A 1 9.52 23.76 -20.00
C MET A 1 9.80 24.71 -18.86
N ILE A 2 8.96 25.74 -18.66
CA ILE A 2 9.04 26.63 -17.50
C ILE A 2 8.31 25.94 -16.33
N HIS A 3 9.01 25.67 -15.23
CA HIS A 3 8.44 25.03 -14.04
C HIS A 3 8.18 26.06 -12.93
N SER A 4 7.11 25.84 -12.16
CA SER A 4 6.89 26.55 -10.89
C SER A 4 7.98 26.22 -9.88
N GLN A 5 8.07 26.96 -8.77
CA GLN A 5 9.03 26.65 -7.70
C GLN A 5 8.83 25.24 -7.13
N PHE A 6 7.58 24.81 -6.98
CA PHE A 6 7.23 23.44 -6.59
C PHE A 6 7.77 22.43 -7.62
N GLY A 7 7.50 22.64 -8.90
CA GLY A 7 7.98 21.76 -9.97
C GLY A 7 9.52 21.66 -9.99
N LYS A 8 10.23 22.77 -9.80
CA LYS A 8 11.70 22.78 -9.72
C LYS A 8 12.23 21.96 -8.55
N LYS A 9 11.60 22.05 -7.38
CA LYS A 9 12.00 21.28 -6.18
C LYS A 9 11.93 19.78 -6.46
N PHE A 10 10.81 19.28 -6.97
CA PHE A 10 10.61 17.84 -7.19
C PHE A 10 11.27 17.30 -8.46
N SER A 11 11.58 18.16 -9.44
CA SER A 11 12.32 17.77 -10.65
C SER A 11 13.84 17.83 -10.49
N SER A 12 14.35 18.34 -9.37
CA SER A 12 15.79 18.44 -9.13
C SER A 12 16.40 17.05 -8.86
N SER A 13 17.58 16.78 -9.42
CA SER A 13 18.30 15.52 -9.19
C SER A 13 18.96 15.57 -7.81
N SER A 14 18.40 14.84 -6.85
CA SER A 14 19.01 14.63 -5.53
C SER A 14 19.78 13.30 -5.48
N SER A 15 20.64 13.12 -4.48
CA SER A 15 21.34 11.84 -4.27
C SER A 15 20.37 10.66 -4.06
N ILE A 16 19.22 10.90 -3.41
CA ILE A 16 18.18 9.87 -3.24
C ILE A 16 17.53 9.55 -4.59
N SER A 17 17.26 10.57 -5.41
CA SER A 17 16.69 10.36 -6.75
C SER A 17 17.60 9.52 -7.64
N LEU A 18 18.92 9.73 -7.55
CA LEU A 18 19.92 8.91 -8.24
C LEU A 18 19.96 7.47 -7.69
N LEU A 19 20.00 7.30 -6.37
CA LEU A 19 19.96 5.97 -5.75
C LEU A 19 18.72 5.17 -6.17
N MET A 20 17.54 5.79 -6.14
CA MET A 20 16.30 5.11 -6.56
C MET A 20 16.31 4.72 -8.03
N LYS A 21 16.98 5.51 -8.89
CA LYS A 21 17.19 5.16 -10.29
C LYS A 21 18.07 3.92 -10.41
N ASP A 22 19.19 3.87 -9.67
CA ASP A 22 20.11 2.73 -9.67
C ASP A 22 19.43 1.45 -9.15
N LEU A 23 18.62 1.54 -8.09
CA LEU A 23 17.84 0.41 -7.58
C LEU A 23 16.85 -0.14 -8.62
N ASN A 24 16.15 0.74 -9.35
CA ASN A 24 15.21 0.33 -10.38
C ASN A 24 15.89 -0.29 -11.61
N GLU A 25 17.07 0.21 -11.99
CA GLU A 25 17.89 -0.41 -13.04
C GLU A 25 18.45 -1.77 -12.59
N GLY A 26 18.86 -1.89 -11.32
CA GLY A 26 19.37 -3.11 -10.72
C GLY A 26 18.34 -4.24 -10.64
N LEU A 27 17.08 -3.92 -10.32
CA LEU A 27 15.98 -4.90 -10.22
C LEU A 27 15.75 -5.75 -11.47
N ARG A 28 16.16 -5.26 -12.65
CA ARG A 28 15.92 -5.92 -13.94
C ARG A 28 17.16 -6.62 -14.50
N LYS A 29 18.31 -6.54 -13.82
CA LYS A 29 19.57 -7.11 -14.28
C LYS A 29 19.77 -8.50 -13.67
N PRO A 30 19.96 -9.55 -14.48
CA PRO A 30 20.08 -10.93 -13.99
C PRO A 30 21.33 -11.16 -13.13
N ASP A 31 22.41 -10.40 -13.36
CA ASP A 31 23.69 -10.58 -12.66
C ASP A 31 23.84 -9.70 -11.40
N VAL A 32 22.75 -9.05 -10.95
CA VAL A 32 22.76 -8.19 -9.77
C VAL A 32 22.17 -8.92 -8.57
N ILE A 33 22.94 -8.95 -7.48
CA ILE A 33 22.45 -9.41 -6.18
C ILE A 33 21.69 -8.24 -5.53
N MET A 34 20.36 -8.26 -5.59
CA MET A 34 19.51 -7.19 -5.09
C MET A 34 19.25 -7.31 -3.58
N LEU A 35 20.06 -6.61 -2.77
CA LEU A 35 19.90 -6.52 -1.31
C LEU A 35 19.53 -5.11 -0.81
N GLY A 36 19.31 -4.15 -1.72
CA GLY A 36 19.01 -2.75 -1.39
C GLY A 36 17.53 -2.39 -1.43
N GLY A 37 16.64 -3.32 -1.77
CA GLY A 37 15.20 -3.09 -1.88
C GLY A 37 14.46 -3.28 -0.55
N GLY A 38 13.23 -2.77 -0.48
CA GLY A 38 12.33 -2.94 0.67
C GLY A 38 11.08 -3.77 0.37
N ASN A 39 11.01 -4.46 -0.77
CA ASN A 39 9.87 -5.31 -1.10
C ASN A 39 9.84 -6.52 -0.15
N PRO A 40 8.66 -6.92 0.35
CA PRO A 40 8.54 -8.13 1.15
C PRO A 40 8.84 -9.39 0.32
N ALA A 41 9.14 -10.49 1.02
CA ALA A 41 9.34 -11.79 0.39
C ALA A 41 8.01 -12.41 -0.09
N HIS A 42 8.09 -13.25 -1.12
CA HIS A 42 7.01 -14.16 -1.50
C HIS A 42 7.04 -15.39 -0.58
N ILE A 43 6.16 -15.39 0.42
CA ILE A 43 6.00 -16.50 1.37
C ILE A 43 4.86 -17.38 0.82
N PRO A 44 5.11 -18.66 0.45
CA PRO A 44 4.14 -19.51 -0.24
C PRO A 44 2.77 -19.59 0.44
N GLU A 45 2.76 -19.67 1.77
CA GLU A 45 1.54 -19.76 2.57
C GLU A 45 0.71 -18.47 2.49
N MET A 46 1.37 -17.31 2.45
CA MET A 46 0.70 -16.02 2.30
C MET A 46 0.18 -15.83 0.87
N ASP A 47 0.95 -16.23 -0.14
CA ASP A 47 0.52 -16.18 -1.53
C ASP A 47 -0.73 -17.06 -1.74
N GLN A 48 -0.74 -18.28 -1.19
CA GLN A 48 -1.89 -19.17 -1.23
C GLN A 48 -3.11 -18.55 -0.52
N TYR A 49 -2.91 -17.96 0.65
CA TYR A 49 -3.98 -17.30 1.41
C TYR A 49 -4.63 -16.17 0.60
N PHE A 50 -3.83 -15.27 0.03
CA PHE A 50 -4.36 -14.14 -0.74
C PHE A 50 -5.07 -14.59 -2.02
N GLN A 51 -4.59 -15.64 -2.69
CA GLN A 51 -5.27 -16.21 -3.86
C GLN A 51 -6.66 -16.75 -3.50
N GLN A 52 -6.76 -17.50 -2.39
CA GLN A 52 -8.03 -18.03 -1.92
C GLN A 52 -9.00 -16.90 -1.54
N LEU A 53 -8.53 -15.91 -0.80
CA LEU A 53 -9.31 -14.74 -0.41
C LEU A 53 -9.87 -13.99 -1.63
N LEU A 54 -9.04 -13.74 -2.66
CA LEU A 54 -9.48 -13.08 -3.89
C LEU A 54 -10.55 -13.88 -4.64
N ILE A 55 -10.42 -15.22 -4.68
CA ILE A 55 -11.43 -16.09 -5.29
C ILE A 55 -12.76 -16.01 -4.53
N GLU A 56 -12.71 -16.01 -3.20
CA GLU A 56 -13.92 -15.89 -2.36
C GLU A 56 -14.61 -14.54 -2.54
N MET A 57 -13.83 -13.44 -2.51
CA MET A 57 -14.32 -12.09 -2.74
C MET A 57 -14.89 -11.89 -4.16
N ALA A 58 -14.33 -12.58 -5.16
CA ALA A 58 -14.87 -12.56 -6.51
C ALA A 58 -16.23 -13.30 -6.59
N LYS A 59 -16.34 -14.47 -5.94
CA LYS A 59 -17.56 -15.29 -5.94
C LYS A 59 -18.73 -14.62 -5.23
N ASN A 60 -18.46 -13.87 -4.17
CA ASN A 60 -19.50 -13.20 -3.38
C ASN A 60 -19.75 -11.73 -3.81
N GLY A 61 -19.05 -11.23 -4.83
CA GLY A 61 -19.23 -9.89 -5.39
C GLY A 61 -18.50 -8.77 -4.65
N GLN A 62 -17.88 -9.04 -3.49
CA GLN A 62 -17.14 -8.02 -2.72
C GLN A 62 -15.97 -7.42 -3.51
N LEU A 63 -15.32 -8.22 -4.36
CA LEU A 63 -14.22 -7.74 -5.20
C LEU A 63 -14.73 -6.70 -6.22
N ASN A 64 -15.88 -6.94 -6.85
CA ASN A 64 -16.45 -6.01 -7.81
C ASN A 64 -16.88 -4.71 -7.12
N GLU A 65 -17.48 -4.82 -5.94
CA GLU A 65 -17.86 -3.66 -5.14
C GLU A 65 -16.64 -2.81 -4.77
N ALA A 66 -15.53 -3.43 -4.36
CA ALA A 66 -14.30 -2.74 -3.99
C ALA A 66 -13.61 -2.05 -5.18
N LEU A 67 -13.71 -2.61 -6.39
CA LEU A 67 -13.07 -2.05 -7.58
C LEU A 67 -13.92 -0.99 -8.30
N SER A 68 -15.26 -1.06 -8.16
CA SER A 68 -16.18 -0.25 -8.96
C SER A 68 -16.69 0.99 -8.24
N ASN A 69 -16.39 1.14 -6.95
CA ASN A 69 -16.88 2.23 -6.12
C ASN A 69 -15.71 2.96 -5.46
N TYR A 70 -15.84 4.28 -5.33
CA TYR A 70 -14.92 5.06 -4.52
C TYR A 70 -15.26 4.91 -3.04
N ASP A 71 -14.23 4.78 -2.22
CA ASP A 71 -14.35 4.90 -0.77
C ASP A 71 -14.56 6.37 -0.37
N GLY A 72 -15.05 6.59 0.85
CA GLY A 72 -15.13 7.93 1.43
C GLY A 72 -13.74 8.58 1.55
N PRO A 73 -13.67 9.91 1.73
CA PRO A 73 -12.38 10.62 1.83
C PRO A 73 -11.53 10.20 3.04
N GLN A 74 -12.13 9.53 4.03
CA GLN A 74 -11.45 8.96 5.19
C GLN A 74 -11.01 7.49 4.97
N GLY A 75 -11.48 6.87 3.90
CA GLY A 75 -11.31 5.43 3.62
C GLY A 75 -12.63 4.66 3.63
N LYS A 76 -12.53 3.33 3.51
CA LYS A 76 -13.68 2.41 3.53
C LYS A 76 -14.22 2.23 4.94
N ASP A 77 -15.47 2.61 5.19
CA ASP A 77 -16.11 2.56 6.51
C ASP A 77 -15.98 1.17 7.18
N ALA A 78 -16.25 0.11 6.42
CA ALA A 78 -16.16 -1.27 6.92
C ALA A 78 -14.75 -1.61 7.45
N LEU A 79 -13.68 -1.09 6.84
CA LEU A 79 -12.31 -1.29 7.31
C LEU A 79 -12.00 -0.44 8.53
N LEU A 80 -12.48 0.81 8.58
CA LEU A 80 -12.28 1.70 9.72
C LEU A 80 -12.92 1.12 11.00
N GLU A 81 -14.13 0.57 10.89
CA GLU A 81 -14.81 -0.10 12.00
C GLU A 81 -14.10 -1.37 12.43
N ALA A 82 -13.70 -2.23 11.47
CA ALA A 82 -12.97 -3.46 11.76
C ALA A 82 -11.63 -3.19 12.48
N LEU A 83 -10.89 -2.15 12.06
CA LEU A 83 -9.63 -1.75 12.70
C LEU A 83 -9.86 -1.23 14.12
N ALA A 84 -10.86 -0.36 14.33
CA ALA A 84 -11.17 0.14 15.67
C ALA A 84 -11.54 -1.01 16.63
N ASN A 85 -12.38 -1.95 16.17
CA ASN A 85 -12.75 -3.12 16.96
C ASN A 85 -11.53 -4.00 17.27
N THR A 86 -10.71 -4.30 16.26
CA THR A 86 -9.50 -5.12 16.44
C THR A 86 -8.53 -4.48 17.44
N LEU A 87 -8.30 -3.17 17.35
CA LEU A 87 -7.39 -2.47 18.27
C LEU A 87 -7.95 -2.41 19.70
N ASN A 88 -9.26 -2.21 19.84
CA ASN A 88 -9.89 -2.26 21.16
C ASN A 88 -9.80 -3.67 21.77
N GLU A 89 -10.01 -4.73 20.99
CA GLU A 89 -9.95 -6.12 21.45
C GLU A 89 -8.52 -6.60 21.77
N GLN A 90 -7.54 -6.30 20.90
CA GLN A 90 -6.19 -6.84 20.99
C GLN A 90 -5.30 -6.05 21.95
N VAL A 91 -5.48 -4.73 22.01
CA VAL A 91 -4.60 -3.84 22.80
C VAL A 91 -5.35 -2.95 23.78
N GLY A 92 -6.66 -3.15 23.95
CA GLY A 92 -7.45 -2.48 24.99
C GLY A 92 -7.64 -0.98 24.76
N TRP A 93 -7.51 -0.50 23.53
CA TRP A 93 -7.72 0.90 23.23
C TRP A 93 -9.21 1.27 23.35
N ASN A 94 -9.50 2.55 23.56
CA ASN A 94 -10.85 3.09 23.57
C ASN A 94 -11.02 4.06 22.40
N ILE A 95 -10.97 3.52 21.18
CA ILE A 95 -11.08 4.30 19.95
C ILE A 95 -12.29 3.87 19.12
N SER A 96 -12.65 4.73 18.17
CA SER A 96 -13.69 4.49 17.17
C SER A 96 -13.12 4.70 15.77
N ALA A 97 -13.92 4.42 14.74
CA ALA A 97 -13.58 4.73 13.35
C ALA A 97 -13.14 6.21 13.15
N LYS A 98 -13.64 7.15 13.97
CA LYS A 98 -13.27 8.58 13.92
C LYS A 98 -11.80 8.85 14.23
N ASN A 99 -11.09 7.88 14.82
CA ASN A 99 -9.69 7.99 15.17
C ASN A 99 -8.76 7.46 14.07
N ILE A 100 -9.28 6.93 12.97
CA ILE A 100 -8.53 6.20 11.94
C ILE A 100 -8.81 6.83 10.58
N ALA A 101 -7.79 6.96 9.73
CA ALA A 101 -7.92 7.36 8.33
C ALA A 101 -7.05 6.48 7.45
N LEU A 102 -7.47 6.24 6.21
CA LEU A 102 -6.71 5.48 5.22
C LEU A 102 -6.00 6.41 4.23
N THR A 103 -4.77 6.05 3.88
CA THR A 103 -3.92 6.78 2.93
C THR A 103 -3.33 5.83 1.90
N ASN A 104 -2.79 6.38 0.81
CA ASN A 104 -2.14 5.60 -0.25
C ASN A 104 -0.73 5.18 0.17
N GLY A 105 -0.65 4.15 1.02
CA GLY A 105 0.59 3.75 1.69
C GLY A 105 0.82 4.53 2.98
N SER A 106 1.82 4.07 3.75
CA SER A 106 2.25 4.68 5.01
C SER A 106 2.82 6.09 4.85
#